data_AF-A0A7K3UF35-F1
#
_entry.id   AF-A0A7K3UF35-F1
#
_cell.length_a   1.000
_cell.length_b   1.000
_cell.length_c   1.000
_cell.angle_alpha   90.00
_cell.angle_beta   90.00
_cell.angle_gamma   90.00
#
_symmetry.space_group_name_H-M   'P 1'
#
loop_
_entity.id
_entity.type
_entity.pdbx_description
1 polymer ?
#
loop_
_entity_poly.entity_id
_entity_poly.type
_entity_poly.pdbx_seq_one_letter_code
_entity_poly.pdbx_strand_id
1 'polypeptide(L)' 'MGKERGRRKLMLRLPEFRRALTDQASEALGEIFEAYDLAADALDRFRRQHPRQQTLITEYEQVCREIEHEVAVYCTKD' A
#
# COMPACT_ATOMS: atom_id res chain seq x y z
N MET A 1 0.13 10.79 9.97
CA MET A 1 -0.31 11.23 8.62
C MET A 1 -0.19 10.11 7.57
N GLY A 2 0.78 9.19 7.68
CA GLY A 2 0.98 8.11 6.69
C GLY A 2 -0.18 7.12 6.58
N LYS A 3 -0.76 6.71 7.72
CA LYS A 3 -1.89 5.75 7.79
C LYS A 3 -3.05 6.12 6.85
N GLU A 4 -3.57 7.34 6.95
CA GLU A 4 -4.71 7.78 6.14
C GLU A 4 -4.38 7.88 4.64
N ARG A 5 -3.15 8.31 4.31
CA ARG A 5 -2.69 8.37 2.91
C ARG A 5 -2.54 6.97 2.32
N GLY A 6 -1.98 6.04 3.07
CA GLY A 6 -1.86 4.64 2.71
C GLY A 6 -3.22 3.97 2.49
N ARG A 7 -4.16 4.17 3.40
CA ARG A 7 -5.55 3.70 3.27
C ARG A 7 -6.17 4.18 1.96
N ARG A 8 -6.06 5.48 1.65
CA ARG A 8 -6.59 6.05 0.39
C ARG A 8 -5.94 5.45 -0.84
N LYS A 9 -4.61 5.27 -0.84
CA LYS A 9 -3.90 4.63 -1.96
C LYS A 9 -4.38 3.19 -2.15
N LEU A 10 -4.53 2.42 -1.06
CA LEU A 10 -5.09 1.06 -1.11
C LEU A 10 -6.53 1.04 -1.62
N MET A 11 -7.39 1.97 -1.20
CA MET A 11 -8.76 2.09 -1.71
C MET A 11 -8.83 2.36 -3.22
N LEU A 12 -7.85 3.08 -3.76
CA LEU A 12 -7.73 3.30 -5.21
C LEU A 12 -7.24 2.03 -5.92
N ARG A 13 -6.32 1.31 -5.28
CA ARG A 13 -5.66 0.13 -5.83
C ARG A 13 -6.51 -1.14 -5.79
N LEU A 14 -7.33 -1.26 -4.74
CA LEU A 14 -8.21 -2.38 -4.41
C LEU A 14 -9.66 -1.88 -4.31
N PRO A 15 -10.27 -1.48 -5.44
CA PRO A 15 -11.60 -0.86 -5.44
C PRO A 15 -12.70 -1.76 -4.84
N GLU A 16 -12.57 -3.08 -4.98
CA GLU A 16 -13.49 -4.08 -4.44
C GLU A 16 -13.53 -4.09 -2.90
N PHE A 17 -12.44 -3.70 -2.23
CA PHE A 17 -12.34 -3.70 -0.76
C PHE A 17 -12.54 -2.30 -0.15
N ARG A 18 -12.94 -1.28 -0.93
CA ARG A 18 -13.11 0.10 -0.42
C ARG A 18 -13.99 0.20 0.81
N ARG A 19 -15.08 -0.56 0.87
CA ARG A 19 -16.01 -0.53 2.00
C ARG A 19 -15.37 -1.14 3.24
N ALA A 20 -14.75 -2.32 3.11
CA ALA A 20 -14.02 -2.96 4.20
C ALA A 20 -12.90 -2.07 4.75
N LEU A 21 -12.10 -1.47 3.85
CA LEU A 21 -11.06 -0.50 4.19
C LEU A 21 -11.61 0.78 4.81
N THR A 22 -12.87 1.12 4.54
CA THR A 22 -13.50 2.31 5.12
C THR A 22 -13.88 2.08 6.58
N ASP A 23 -14.47 0.92 6.83
CA ASP A 23 -15.08 0.55 8.11
C ASP A 23 -14.04 -0.02 9.10
N GLN A 24 -12.94 -0.59 8.60
CA GLN A 24 -11.91 -1.17 9.46
C GLN A 24 -10.91 -0.10 9.98
N ALA A 25 -10.91 0.06 11.31
CA ALA A 25 -10.01 0.93 12.06
C ALA A 25 -9.19 0.17 13.11
N SER A 26 -8.72 -1.04 12.77
CA SER A 26 -7.81 -1.80 13.62
C SER A 26 -6.41 -1.19 13.62
N GLU A 27 -5.71 -1.24 14.76
CA GLU A 27 -4.33 -0.76 14.89
C GLU A 27 -3.39 -1.49 13.92
N ALA A 28 -3.56 -2.81 13.75
CA ALA A 28 -2.77 -3.63 12.84
C ALA A 28 -2.94 -3.20 11.36
N LEU A 29 -4.18 -2.92 10.93
CA LEU A 29 -4.42 -2.36 9.59
C LEU A 29 -3.85 -0.96 9.45
N GLY A 30 -3.87 -0.17 10.52
CA GLY A 30 -3.22 1.14 10.56
C GLY A 30 -1.73 1.06 10.24
N GLU A 31 -1.01 0.07 10.78
CA GLU A 31 0.41 -0.17 10.46
C GLU A 31 0.62 -0.61 9.01
N ILE A 32 -0.23 -1.52 8.51
CA ILE A 32 -0.19 -1.95 7.11
C ILE A 32 -0.40 -0.76 6.15
N PHE A 33 -1.32 0.14 6.47
CA PHE A 33 -1.54 1.35 5.69
C PHE A 33 -0.31 2.26 5.68
N GLU A 34 0.33 2.45 6.83
CA GLU A 34 1.56 3.25 6.92
C GLU A 34 2.71 2.63 6.12
N ALA A 35 2.88 1.31 6.20
CA ALA A 35 3.87 0.58 5.41
C ALA A 35 3.62 0.74 3.90
N TYR A 36 2.36 0.61 3.46
CA TYR A 36 1.99 0.81 2.06
C TYR A 36 2.28 2.24 1.60
N ASP A 37 1.95 3.23 2.42
CA ASP A 37 2.20 4.63 2.11
C ASP A 37 3.69 4.90 1.86
N LEU A 38 4.55 4.37 2.74
CA LEU A 38 6.00 4.50 2.66
C LEU A 38 6.56 3.79 1.42
N ALA A 39 6.14 2.55 1.15
CA ALA A 39 6.57 1.78 0.00
C ALA A 39 6.16 2.46 -1.32
N ALA A 40 4.90 2.91 -1.42
CA ALA A 40 4.40 3.60 -2.60
C ALA A 40 5.09 4.96 -2.83
N ASP A 41 5.37 5.72 -1.76
CA ASP A 41 6.10 6.99 -1.85
C ASP A 41 7.56 6.76 -2.29
N ALA A 42 8.23 5.73 -1.78
CA ALA A 42 9.59 5.38 -2.19
C ALA A 42 9.63 4.92 -3.66
N LEU A 43 8.69 4.07 -4.07
CA LEU A 43 8.56 3.61 -5.45
C LEU A 43 8.38 4.77 -6.43
N ASP A 44 7.50 5.72 -6.10
CA ASP A 44 7.29 6.93 -6.91
C ASP A 44 8.57 7.77 -7.02
N ARG A 45 9.33 7.92 -5.92
CA ARG A 45 10.64 8.60 -5.96
C ARG A 45 11.63 7.90 -6.88
N PHE A 46 11.76 6.57 -6.80
CA PHE A 46 12.69 5.83 -7.66
C PHE A 46 12.31 5.90 -9.14
N ARG A 47 11.01 5.92 -9.46
CA ARG A 47 10.52 6.08 -10.83
C ARG A 47 10.82 7.47 -11.42
N ARG A 48 10.87 8.51 -10.57
CA ARG A 48 11.15 9.90 -10.97
C ARG A 48 12.64 10.25 -11.00
N GLN A 49 13.50 9.43 -10.40
CA GLN A 49 14.96 9.65 -10.38
C GLN A 49 15.63 9.32 -11.71
N HIS A 50 16.72 10.05 -12.00
CA HIS A 50 17.61 9.81 -13.12
C HIS A 50 19.06 9.68 -12.63
N PRO A 51 19.79 8.60 -12.98
CA PRO A 51 19.30 7.43 -13.70
C PRO A 51 18.24 6.66 -12.89
N ARG A 52 17.33 5.95 -13.58
CA ARG A 52 16.31 5.14 -12.91
C ARG A 52 16.98 4.03 -12.12
N GLN A 53 16.56 3.85 -10.87
CA GLN A 53 17.04 2.77 -10.02
C GLN A 53 16.23 1.49 -10.27
N GLN A 54 16.44 0.86 -11.44
CA GLN A 54 15.57 -0.22 -11.92
C GLN A 54 15.42 -1.38 -10.93
N THR A 55 16.49 -1.74 -10.21
CA THR A 55 16.46 -2.78 -9.15
C THR A 55 15.52 -2.38 -8.02
N LEU A 56 15.67 -1.17 -7.46
CA LEU A 56 14.81 -0.69 -6.37
C LEU A 56 13.36 -0.52 -6.81
N ILE A 57 13.12 -0.14 -8.06
CA ILE A 57 11.76 -0.08 -8.62
C ILE A 57 11.11 -1.46 -8.56
N THR A 58 11.80 -2.50 -9.05
CA THR A 58 11.28 -3.87 -9.05
C THR A 58 11.04 -4.39 -7.63
N GLU A 59 11.98 -4.16 -6.71
CA GLU A 59 11.85 -4.57 -5.31
C GLU A 59 10.65 -3.89 -4.64
N TYR A 60 10.49 -2.58 -4.81
CA TYR A 60 9.38 -1.86 -4.18
C TYR A 60 8.03 -2.13 -4.85
N GLU A 61 8.00 -2.48 -6.14
CA GLU A 61 6.79 -3.01 -6.78
C GLU A 61 6.36 -4.33 -6.15
N GLN A 62 7.31 -5.21 -5.84
CA GLN A 62 7.01 -6.47 -5.15
C GLN A 62 6.49 -6.21 -3.73
N VAL A 63 7.15 -5.34 -2.95
CA VAL A 63 6.69 -4.97 -1.60
C VAL A 63 5.27 -4.40 -1.63
N CYS A 64 4.95 -3.51 -2.59
CA CYS A 64 3.60 -2.98 -2.72
C CYS A 64 2.57 -4.09 -3.00
N ARG A 65 2.90 -5.05 -3.87
CA ARG A 65 2.01 -6.18 -4.19
C ARG A 65 1.80 -7.13 -3.01
N GLU A 66 2.84 -7.37 -2.22
CA GLU A 66 2.75 -8.21 -1.02
C GLU A 66 1.81 -7.58 0.01
N ILE A 67 1.94 -6.26 0.24
CA ILE A 67 1.03 -5.51 1.13
C ILE A 67 -0.40 -5.50 0.57
N GLU A 68 -0.59 -5.23 -0.73
CA GLU A 68 -1.90 -5.28 -1.39
C GLU A 68 -2.58 -6.65 -1.19
N HIS A 69 -1.81 -7.74 -1.31
CA HIS A 69 -2.31 -9.09 -1.11
C HIS A 69 -2.67 -9.37 0.35
N GLU A 70 -1.84 -8.96 1.31
CA GLU A 70 -2.13 -9.13 2.74
C GLU A 70 -3.43 -8.40 3.14
N VAL A 71 -3.62 -7.18 2.65
CA VAL A 71 -4.85 -6.41 2.85
C VAL A 71 -6.06 -7.13 2.26
N ALA A 72 -5.95 -7.65 1.04
CA ALA A 72 -7.03 -8.40 0.41
C ALA A 72 -7.40 -9.68 1.22
N VAL A 73 -6.40 -10.39 1.73
CA VAL A 73 -6.61 -11.55 2.60
C VAL A 73 -7.27 -11.14 3.93
N TYR A 74 -6.91 -9.99 4.48
CA TYR A 74 -7.53 -9.48 5.70
C TYR A 74 -9.00 -9.10 5.47
N CYS A 75 -9.30 -8.38 4.39
CA CYS A 75 -10.66 -7.93 4.05
C CYS A 75 -11.61 -9.05 3.61
N THR A 76 -11.12 -10.26 3.33
CA THR A 76 -11.94 -11.43 2.97
C THR A 76 -12.20 -12.37 4.15
N LYS A 77 -11.61 -12.11 5.32
CA LYS A 77 -11.78 -12.90 6.55
C LYS A 77 -12.87 -12.36 7.48
N ASP A 78 -13.40 -11.17 7.21
CA ASP A 78 -14.60 -10.58 7.82
C ASP A 78 -15.83 -10.81 6.92
#